data_AF-A0A7J5J8Z0-F1
#
_entry.id   AF-A0A7J5J8Z0-F1
#
_cell.length_a   1.000
_cell.length_b   1.000
_cell.length_c   1.000
_cell.angle_alpha   90.00
_cell.angle_beta   90.00
_cell.angle_gamma   90.00
#
_symmetry.space_group_name_H-M   'P 1'
#
loop_
_entity.id
_entity.type
_entity.pdbx_description
1 polymer ?
#
loop_
_entity_poly.entity_id
_entity_poly.type
_entity_poly.pdbx_seq_one_letter_code
_entity_poly.pdbx_strand_id
1 'polypeptide(L)'
;MTIHYTKGEEWANTLSHGVGILIGIAGGGYLLLTAMKSGNPWATGGMWLYLFGMLSSYISSTWYHASKPSPHREVLRKFDHA
;
A
#
# COMPACT_ATOMS: atom_id res chain seq x y z
N MET A 1 9.74 19.20 -8.24
CA MET A 1 8.50 19.84 -7.74
C MET A 1 8.20 19.25 -6.37
N THR A 2 8.22 20.05 -5.31
CA THR A 2 7.76 19.63 -3.98
C THR A 2 6.27 19.93 -3.87
N ILE A 3 5.44 18.90 -3.95
CA ILE A 3 3.99 19.03 -3.78
C ILE A 3 3.75 19.28 -2.28
N HIS A 4 3.16 20.42 -1.94
CA HIS A 4 2.76 20.74 -0.57
C HIS A 4 1.30 20.35 -0.38
N TYR A 5 1.07 19.23 0.32
CA TYR A 5 -0.28 18.81 0.69
C TYR A 5 -0.81 19.68 1.83
N THR A 6 -2.08 20.04 1.73
CA THR A 6 -2.83 20.62 2.85
C THR A 6 -3.09 19.56 3.92
N LYS A 7 -3.37 20.00 5.15
CA LYS A 7 -3.74 19.07 6.25
C LYS A 7 -4.94 18.19 5.92
N GLY A 8 -5.86 18.68 5.09
CA GLY A 8 -7.04 17.92 4.64
C GLY A 8 -6.65 16.81 3.66
N GLU A 9 -5.76 17.10 2.71
CA GLU A 9 -5.25 16.11 1.74
C GLU A 9 -4.42 15.03 2.43
N GLU A 10 -3.58 15.37 3.41
CA GLU A 10 -2.84 14.39 4.19
C GLU A 10 -3.77 13.43 4.95
N TRP A 11 -4.86 13.96 5.52
CA TRP A 11 -5.88 13.14 6.20
C TRP A 11 -6.64 12.23 5.23
N ALA A 12 -7.05 12.78 4.08
CA ALA A 12 -7.75 12.02 3.06
C ALA A 12 -6.89 10.87 2.50
N ASN A 13 -5.61 11.15 2.20
CA ASN A 13 -4.65 10.13 1.76
C ASN A 13 -4.41 9.06 2.82
N THR A 14 -4.25 9.46 4.08
CA THR A 14 -4.06 8.50 5.18
C THR A 14 -5.27 7.58 5.33
N LEU A 15 -6.49 8.14 5.27
CA LEU A 15 -7.72 7.37 5.40
C LEU A 15 -7.93 6.45 4.19
N SER A 16 -7.74 6.97 2.97
CA SER A 16 -7.92 6.19 1.74
C SER A 16 -6.93 5.03 1.65
N HIS A 17 -5.67 5.24 2.03
CA HIS A 17 -4.69 4.17 2.10
C HIS A 17 -4.99 3.17 3.22
N GLY A 18 -5.41 3.63 4.39
CA GLY A 18 -5.86 2.74 5.47
C GLY A 18 -7.01 1.82 5.03
N VAL A 19 -8.02 2.38 4.37
CA VAL A 19 -9.14 1.61 3.80
C VAL A 19 -8.65 0.68 2.68
N GLY A 20 -7.75 1.16 1.82
CA GLY A 20 -7.13 0.37 0.76
C GLY A 20 -6.40 -0.86 1.27
N ILE A 21 -5.69 -0.76 2.40
CA ILE A 21 -5.04 -1.89 3.08
C ILE A 21 -6.07 -2.93 3.52
N LEU A 22 -7.17 -2.50 4.17
CA LEU A 22 -8.20 -3.42 4.67
C LEU A 22 -8.88 -4.18 3.51
N ILE A 23 -9.24 -3.46 2.45
CA ILE A 23 -9.82 -4.06 1.24
C ILE A 23 -8.80 -4.99 0.57
N GLY A 24 -7.54 -4.57 0.49
CA GLY A 24 -6.44 -5.35 -0.07
C GLY A 24 -6.20 -6.67 0.67
N ILE A 25 -6.26 -6.67 2.00
CA ILE A 25 -6.14 -7.89 2.81
C ILE A 25 -7.34 -8.80 2.59
N ALA A 26 -8.57 -8.27 2.69
CA ALA A 26 -9.78 -9.08 2.61
C ALA A 26 -10.05 -9.61 1.20
N GLY A 27 -10.16 -8.71 0.21
CA GLY A 27 -10.40 -9.06 -1.19
C GLY A 27 -9.21 -9.76 -1.83
N GLY A 28 -8.00 -9.29 -1.53
CA GLY A 28 -6.78 -9.93 -1.99
C GLY A 28 -6.59 -11.33 -1.42
N GLY A 29 -6.87 -11.53 -0.13
CA GLY A 29 -6.87 -12.86 0.49
C GLY A 29 -7.87 -13.80 -0.17
N TYR A 30 -9.08 -13.34 -0.46
CA TYR A 30 -10.07 -14.14 -1.20
C TYR A 30 -9.59 -14.54 -2.60
N LEU A 31 -9.02 -13.59 -3.35
CA LEU A 31 -8.48 -13.85 -4.69
C LEU A 31 -7.27 -14.79 -4.64
N LEU A 32 -6.40 -14.64 -3.65
CA LEU A 32 -5.27 -15.54 -3.43
C LEU A 32 -5.74 -16.97 -3.13
N LEU A 33 -6.73 -17.14 -2.25
CA LEU A 33 -7.33 -18.45 -1.97
C LEU A 33 -7.94 -19.06 -3.24
N THR A 34 -8.58 -18.24 -4.07
CA THR A 34 -9.14 -18.67 -5.36
C THR A 34 -8.04 -19.09 -6.33
N ALA A 35 -6.95 -18.33 -6.41
CA ALA A 35 -5.78 -18.65 -7.23
C ALA A 35 -5.10 -19.95 -6.76
N MET A 36 -4.96 -20.16 -5.45
CA MET A 36 -4.42 -21.40 -4.88
C MET A 36 -5.30 -22.61 -5.24
N LYS A 37 -6.63 -22.47 -5.14
CA LYS A 37 -7.59 -23.52 -5.53
C LYS A 37 -7.57 -23.85 -7.01
N SER A 38 -7.13 -22.93 -7.88
CA SER A 38 -7.01 -23.18 -9.31
C SER A 38 -5.89 -24.16 -9.67
N GLY A 39 -4.95 -24.43 -8.75
CA GLY A 39 -3.76 -25.26 -9.01
C GLY A 39 -2.76 -24.63 -9.99
N ASN A 40 -3.01 -23.42 -10.50
CA ASN A 40 -2.12 -22.73 -11.41
C ASN A 40 -1.01 -21.99 -10.62
N PRO A 41 0.26 -22.40 -10.75
CA PRO A 41 1.36 -21.79 -10.00
C PRO A 41 1.63 -20.35 -10.44
N TRP A 42 1.37 -20.01 -11.72
CA TRP A 42 1.53 -18.65 -12.22
C TRP A 42 0.47 -17.70 -11.66
N ALA A 43 -0.78 -18.15 -11.56
CA ALA A 43 -1.85 -17.37 -10.94
C ALA A 43 -1.56 -17.13 -9.45
N THR A 44 -1.11 -18.15 -8.74
CA THR A 44 -0.77 -18.06 -7.31
C THR A 44 0.44 -17.15 -7.07
N GLY A 45 1.52 -17.34 -7.84
CA GLY A 45 2.72 -16.50 -7.76
C GLY A 45 2.45 -15.05 -8.13
N GLY A 46 1.66 -14.82 -9.19
CA GLY A 46 1.22 -13.48 -9.60
C GLY A 46 0.39 -12.78 -8.51
N MET A 47 -0.52 -13.51 -7.85
CA MET A 47 -1.29 -12.94 -6.74
C MET A 47 -0.42 -12.58 -5.54
N TRP A 48 0.55 -13.41 -5.18
CA TRP A 48 1.51 -13.07 -4.12
C TRP A 48 2.31 -11.81 -4.45
N LEU A 49 2.82 -11.72 -5.67
CA LEU A 49 3.58 -10.55 -6.12
C LEU A 49 2.72 -9.27 -6.08
N TYR A 50 1.48 -9.36 -6.56
CA TYR A 50 0.53 -8.25 -6.54
C TYR A 50 0.20 -7.79 -5.12
N LEU A 51 -0.16 -8.71 -4.22
CA LEU A 51 -0.52 -8.35 -2.84
C LEU A 51 0.66 -7.78 -2.08
N PHE A 52 1.86 -8.34 -2.27
CA PHE A 52 3.07 -7.81 -1.67
C PHE A 52 3.35 -6.37 -2.12
N GLY A 53 3.29 -6.11 -3.43
CA GLY A 53 3.53 -4.77 -3.98
C GLY A 53 2.50 -3.75 -3.49
N MET A 54 1.22 -4.09 -3.60
CA MET A 54 0.12 -3.21 -3.19
C MET A 54 0.15 -2.90 -1.68
N LEU A 55 0.34 -3.91 -0.82
CA LEU A 55 0.43 -3.68 0.63
C LEU A 55 1.68 -2.89 1.01
N SER A 56 2.83 -3.17 0.38
CA SER A 56 4.06 -2.42 0.65
C SER A 56 3.89 -0.95 0.30
N SER A 57 3.30 -0.63 -0.86
CA SER A 57 3.01 0.74 -1.28
C SER A 57 2.10 1.46 -0.28
N TYR A 58 0.97 0.87 0.12
CA TYR A 58 0.06 1.51 1.06
C TYR A 58 0.64 1.65 2.48
N ILE A 59 1.42 0.67 2.95
CA ILE A 59 2.11 0.76 4.24
C ILE A 59 3.14 1.89 4.20
N SER A 60 3.96 1.97 3.15
CA SER A 60 4.94 3.04 2.98
C SER A 60 4.28 4.42 2.97
N SER A 61 3.15 4.55 2.28
CA SER A 61 2.39 5.80 2.23
C SER A 61 1.79 6.20 3.57
N THR A 62 1.15 5.24 4.25
CA THR A 62 0.55 5.45 5.57
C THR A 62 1.64 5.86 6.58
N TRP A 63 2.80 5.20 6.53
CA TRP A 63 3.94 5.53 7.37
C TRP A 63 4.49 6.93 7.07
N TYR A 64 4.63 7.30 5.79
CA TYR A 64 5.10 8.64 5.39
C TYR A 64 4.19 9.75 5.93
N HIS A 65 2.89 9.63 5.75
CA HIS A 65 1.92 10.64 6.19
C HIS A 65 1.71 10.66 7.71
N ALA A 66 1.87 9.53 8.41
CA ALA A 66 1.80 9.47 9.87
C ALA A 66 3.08 9.97 10.57
N SER A 67 4.21 10.06 9.86
CA SER A 67 5.51 10.40 10.45
C SER A 67 5.69 11.89 10.69
N LYS A 68 6.22 12.23 11.88
CA LYS A 68 6.64 13.61 12.22
C LYS A 68 7.81 14.06 11.32
N PRO A 69 7.98 15.39 11.10
CA PRO A 69 9.10 15.92 10.34
C PRO A 69 10.44 15.44 10.90
N SER A 70 11.16 14.62 10.13
CA SER A 70 12.44 14.01 10.49
C SER A 70 13.23 13.64 9.23
N PRO A 71 14.56 13.43 9.31
CA PRO A 71 15.37 13.02 8.15
C PRO A 71 14.88 11.70 7.51
N HIS A 72 14.30 10.81 8.32
CA HIS A 72 13.72 9.54 7.85
C HIS A 72 12.47 9.72 7.00
N ARG A 73 11.77 10.85 7.14
CA ARG A 73 10.58 11.19 6.32
C ARG A 73 10.93 11.34 4.84
N GLU A 74 12.15 11.78 4.52
CA GLU A 74 12.61 11.91 3.13
C GLU A 74 12.82 10.54 2.47
N VAL A 75 13.29 9.55 3.23
CA VAL A 75 13.43 8.16 2.76
C VAL A 75 12.06 7.54 2.52
N LEU A 76 11.13 7.71 3.47
CA LEU A 76 9.75 7.24 3.33
C LEU A 76 9.03 7.87 2.14
N ARG A 77 9.28 9.16 1.85
CA ARG A 77 8.76 9.84 0.66
C ARG A 77 9.20 9.16 -0.63
N LYS A 78 10.47 8.73 -0.70
CA LYS A 78 11.01 8.03 -1.87
C LYS A 78 10.35 6.67 -2.05
N PHE A 79 10.10 5.93 -0.96
CA PHE A 79 9.38 4.66 -1.00
C PHE A 79 7.90 4.81 -1.37
N ASP A 80 7.24 5.87 -0.91
CA ASP A 80 5.85 6.19 -1.23
C ASP A 80 5.65 6.57 -2.71
N HIS A 81 6.64 7.21 -3.34
CA HIS A 81 6.58 7.64 -4.74
C HIS A 81 7.27 6.68 -5.73
N ALA A 82 7.75 5.51 -5.28
CA ALA A 82 8.44 4.51 -6.12
C ALA A 82 7.45 3.48 -6.68
#